data_AF-A0A357G1W5-F1
#
_entry.id   AF-A0A357G1W5-F1
#
_cell.length_a   1.000
_cell.length_b   1.000
_cell.length_c   1.000
_cell.angle_alpha   90.00
_cell.angle_beta   90.00
_cell.angle_gamma   90.00
#
_symmetry.space_group_name_H-M   'P 1'
#
loop_
_entity.id
_entity.type
_entity.pdbx_description
1 polymer ?
#
loop_
_entity_poly.entity_id
_entity_poly.type
_entity_poly.pdbx_seq_one_letter_code
_entity_poly.pdbx_strand_id
1 'polypeptide(L)' 'GAPVVKSLRKTTKKIFDVHLMVTPVDPLLQSFVDAGSDIITAHVEAGPHIHRTLQAIRAAGVKAG' A
#
# COMPACT_ATOMS: atom_id res chain seq x y z
N GLY A 1 -3.41 -1.79 10.40
CA GLY A 1 -2.32 -0.87 10.02
C GLY A 1 -1.04 -1.64 9.74
N ALA A 2 0.00 -0.98 9.20
CA ALA A 2 1.25 -1.60 8.76
C ALA A 2 1.93 -2.57 9.77
N PRO A 3 1.95 -2.33 11.10
CA PRO A 3 2.55 -3.28 12.05
C PRO A 3 1.88 -4.67 12.05
N VAL A 4 0.56 -4.73 11.83
CA VAL A 4 -0.20 -5.99 11.76
C VAL A 4 0.11 -6.73 10.46
N VAL A 5 0.25 -5.99 9.36
CA VAL A 5 0.69 -6.56 8.06
C VAL A 5 2.07 -7.19 8.23
N LYS A 6 3.00 -6.47 8.88
CA LYS A 6 4.37 -6.95 9.13
C LYS A 6 4.42 -8.20 10.02
N SER A 7 3.56 -8.29 11.03
CA SER A 7 3.49 -9.50 11.87
C SER A 7 2.96 -10.70 11.10
N LEU A 8 1.97 -10.51 10.23
CA LEU A 8 1.39 -11.57 9.41
C LEU A 8 2.28 -11.96 8.24
N ARG A 9 3.13 -11.07 7.75
CA ARG A 9 3.99 -11.34 6.58
C ARG A 9 4.87 -12.58 6.77
N LYS A 10 5.26 -12.89 8.01
CA LYS A 10 6.10 -14.06 8.36
C LYS A 10 5.34 -15.39 8.36
N THR A 11 4.00 -15.37 8.43
CA THR A 11 3.20 -16.58 8.60
C THR A 11 2.75 -17.20 7.27
N THR A 12 2.92 -16.50 6.15
CA THR A 12 2.48 -16.95 4.83
C THR A 12 3.28 -16.30 3.72
N LYS A 13 3.37 -16.98 2.57
CA LYS A 13 3.95 -16.45 1.31
C LYS A 13 2.87 -16.00 0.31
N LYS A 14 1.59 -16.08 0.68
CA LYS A 14 0.48 -15.62 -0.19
C LYS A 14 0.57 -14.11 -0.44
N ILE A 15 0.00 -13.68 -1.55
CA ILE A 15 -0.07 -12.27 -1.94
C ILE A 15 -0.85 -11.48 -0.88
N PHE A 16 -0.26 -10.37 -0.44
CA PHE A 16 -0.89 -9.38 0.42
C PHE A 16 -1.37 -8.21 -0.42
N ASP A 17 -2.69 -8.18 -0.63
CA ASP A 17 -3.39 -7.06 -1.26
C ASP A 17 -3.93 -6.13 -0.17
N VAL A 18 -3.34 -4.93 -0.09
CA VAL A 18 -3.68 -3.93 0.92
C VAL A 18 -4.55 -2.85 0.30
N HIS A 19 -5.81 -2.84 0.72
CA HIS A 19 -6.77 -1.80 0.37
C HIS A 19 -6.73 -0.67 1.40
N LEU A 20 -6.28 0.51 0.96
CA LEU A 20 -6.18 1.70 1.79
C LEU A 20 -7.46 2.56 1.69
N MET A 21 -8.34 2.39 2.68
CA MET A 21 -9.53 3.23 2.89
C MET A 21 -9.21 4.40 3.85
N VAL A 22 -8.22 5.22 3.51
CA VAL A 22 -7.70 6.30 4.37
C VAL A 22 -7.34 7.53 3.54
N THR A 23 -7.44 8.71 4.15
CA THR A 23 -7.07 10.00 3.54
C THR A 23 -6.24 10.81 4.56
N PRO A 24 -5.06 11.34 4.19
CA PRO A 24 -4.34 11.16 2.93
C PRO A 24 -3.63 9.79 2.84
N VAL A 25 -3.56 9.22 1.64
CA VAL A 25 -2.95 7.90 1.41
C VAL A 25 -1.42 7.92 1.28
N ASP A 26 -0.87 8.93 0.60
CA ASP A 26 0.56 8.99 0.24
C ASP A 26 1.52 8.80 1.42
N PRO A 27 1.31 9.42 2.61
CA PRO A 27 2.23 9.27 3.74
C PRO A 27 2.34 7.83 4.28
N LEU A 28 1.35 6.98 4.01
CA LEU A 28 1.27 5.63 4.55
C LEU A 28 1.87 4.58 3.60
N LEU A 29 2.02 4.89 2.31
CA LEU A 29 2.46 3.93 1.28
C LEU A 29 3.74 3.20 1.68
N GLN A 30 4.80 3.95 2.04
CA GLN A 30 6.10 3.35 2.38
C GLN A 30 5.99 2.39 3.57
N SER A 31 5.18 2.73 4.59
CA SER A 31 5.01 1.88 5.76
C SER A 31 4.36 0.52 5.42
N PHE A 32 3.44 0.50 4.45
CA PHE A 32 2.80 -0.74 3.99
C PHE A 32 3.71 -1.54 3.05
N VAL A 33 4.52 -0.87 2.22
CA VAL A 33 5.56 -1.54 1.42
C VAL A 33 6.58 -2.21 2.34
N ASP A 34 7.11 -1.49 3.33
CA ASP A 34 8.09 -2.03 4.30
C ASP A 34 7.51 -3.14 5.18
N ALA A 35 6.19 -3.17 5.35
CA ALA A 35 5.48 -4.25 6.04
C ALA A 35 5.33 -5.53 5.20
N GLY A 36 5.63 -5.47 3.90
CA GLY A 36 5.60 -6.62 2.97
C GLY A 36 4.29 -6.76 2.20
N SER A 37 3.63 -5.64 1.87
CA SER A 37 2.49 -5.64 0.95
C SER A 37 2.95 -5.90 -0.48
N ASP A 38 2.20 -6.69 -1.23
CA ASP A 38 2.50 -7.04 -2.63
C ASP A 38 1.71 -6.16 -3.62
N ILE A 39 0.52 -5.74 -3.20
CA ILE A 39 -0.39 -4.86 -3.93
C ILE A 39 -0.88 -3.79 -2.96
N ILE A 40 -0.93 -2.54 -3.41
CA ILE A 40 -1.58 -1.44 -2.69
C ILE A 40 -2.65 -0.84 -3.59
N THR A 41 -3.88 -0.87 -3.11
CA THR A 41 -5.06 -0.32 -3.77
C THR A 41 -5.50 0.94 -3.04
N ALA A 42 -5.63 2.05 -3.77
CA ALA A 42 -5.97 3.35 -3.21
C ALA A 42 -7.26 3.92 -3.83
N HIS A 43 -8.07 4.58 -3.01
CA HIS A 43 -9.25 5.29 -3.47
C HIS A 43 -8.88 6.56 -4.24
N VAL A 44 -9.62 6.86 -5.32
CA VAL A 44 -9.39 8.06 -6.14
C VAL A 44 -9.63 9.35 -5.33
N GLU A 45 -10.51 9.29 -4.34
CA GLU A 45 -10.81 10.37 -3.40
C GLU A 45 -9.78 10.54 -2.27
N ALA A 46 -8.82 9.61 -2.12
CA ALA A 46 -7.87 9.59 -1.00
C ALA A 46 -6.71 10.60 -1.11
N GLY A 47 -6.65 11.35 -2.21
CA GLY A 47 -5.67 12.40 -2.42
C GLY A 47 -5.97 13.25 -3.66
N PRO A 48 -5.39 14.45 -3.76
CA PRO A 48 -5.65 15.37 -4.87
C PRO A 48 -5.04 14.89 -6.20
N HIS A 49 -4.11 13.94 -6.18
CA HIS A 49 -3.30 13.55 -7.34
C HIS A 49 -3.16 12.02 -7.46
N ILE A 50 -4.27 11.33 -7.76
CA ILE A 50 -4.28 9.86 -7.87
C ILE A 50 -3.21 9.29 -8.81
N HIS A 51 -2.92 9.96 -9.92
CA HIS A 51 -1.87 9.52 -10.84
C HIS A 51 -0.48 9.49 -10.19
N ARG A 52 -0.18 10.49 -9.35
CA ARG A 52 1.08 10.55 -8.58
C ARG A 52 1.13 9.45 -7.53
N THR A 53 0.02 9.20 -6.85
CA THR A 53 -0.10 8.09 -5.88
C THR A 53 0.20 6.75 -6.55
N LEU A 54 -0.44 6.45 -7.70
CA LEU A 54 -0.19 5.21 -8.44
C LEU A 54 1.26 5.08 -8.94
N GLN A 55 1.88 6.20 -9.35
CA GLN A 55 3.30 6.23 -9.69
C GLN A 55 4.20 5.93 -8.49
N ALA A 56 3.89 6.50 -7.32
CA ALA A 56 4.65 6.26 -6.09
C ALA A 56 4.56 4.79 -5.65
N ILE A 57 3.37 4.17 -5.74
CA ILE A 57 3.18 2.75 -5.43
C ILE A 57 4.04 1.87 -6.34
N ARG A 58 4.03 2.12 -7.65
CA ARG A 58 4.85 1.36 -8.62
C ARG A 58 6.35 1.59 -8.41
N ALA A 59 6.76 2.82 -8.13
CA ALA A 59 8.16 3.17 -7.85
C ALA A 59 8.70 2.49 -6.59
N ALA A 60 7.82 2.20 -5.63
CA ALA A 60 8.15 1.44 -4.42
C ALA A 60 8.25 -0.08 -4.65
N GLY A 61 8.06 -0.56 -5.89
CA GLY A 61 8.27 -1.96 -6.26
C GLY A 61 7.08 -2.90 -6.04
N VAL A 62 5.89 -2.36 -5.77
CA VAL A 62 4.66 -3.13 -5.55
C VAL A 62 3.61 -2.81 -6.62
N LYS A 63 2.59 -3.66 -6.76
CA LYS A 63 1.52 -3.42 -7.73
C LYS A 63 0.57 -2.33 -7.23
N ALA A 64 0.14 -1.46 -8.14
CA ALA A 64 -0.78 -0.37 -7.84
C ALA A 64 -2.19 -0.70 -8.34
N GLY A 65 -3.18 -0.51 -7.44
CA GLY A 65 -4.61 -0.66 -7.68
C GLY A 65 -5.39 0.61 -7.36
#